data_AF-A0AA43A7N0-F1
#
_entry.id   AF-A0AA43A7N0-F1
#
_cell.length_a   1.000
_cell.length_b   1.000
_cell.length_c   1.000
_cell.angle_alpha   90.00
_cell.angle_beta   90.00
_cell.angle_gamma   90.00
#
_symmetry.space_group_name_H-M   'P 1'
#
loop_
_entity.id
_entity.type
_entity.pdbx_description
1 polymer ?
#
loop_
_entity_poly.entity_id
_entity_poly.type
_entity_poly.pdbx_seq_one_letter_code
_entity_poly.pdbx_strand_id
1 'polypeptide(L)'
;MSFLKKMFSKKDPVEEMRQLFTRQDWAGVLSAAKRLDRIELDDAVLAETGKWEERAGDALAKINLEEGTWAQKSGNLLRAREDYQLAIGQARSVELRKSAEDALIALDRGELPKEKEPEAIESPAIHAGCNSGCSTATGPEVDSQEMDLDEEA
;
A
#
# COMPACT_ATOMS: atom_id res chain seq x y z
N MET A 1 -38.72 -8.66 31.65
CA MET A 1 -38.65 -9.00 30.21
C MET A 1 -37.42 -8.35 29.57
N SER A 2 -36.19 -8.87 29.77
CA SER A 2 -34.94 -8.25 29.26
C SER A 2 -34.00 -9.21 28.53
N PHE A 3 -34.38 -10.48 28.36
CA PHE A 3 -33.51 -11.50 27.76
C PHE A 3 -33.61 -11.58 26.23
N LEU A 4 -34.75 -11.18 25.64
CA LEU A 4 -34.93 -11.19 24.18
C LEU A 4 -34.34 -9.94 23.48
N LYS A 5 -34.06 -8.86 24.21
CA LYS A 5 -33.39 -7.66 23.66
C LYS A 5 -31.90 -7.91 23.38
N LYS A 6 -31.27 -8.87 24.10
CA LYS A 6 -29.88 -9.29 23.90
C LYS A 6 -29.64 -10.15 22.65
N MET A 7 -30.68 -10.75 22.07
CA MET A 7 -30.53 -11.56 20.85
C MET A 7 -30.61 -10.75 19.55
N PHE A 8 -30.96 -9.45 19.65
CA PHE A 8 -31.05 -8.52 18.52
C PHE A 8 -30.31 -7.19 18.73
N SER A 9 -29.57 -7.04 19.84
CA SER A 9 -28.53 -6.02 19.89
C SER A 9 -27.51 -6.39 18.84
N LYS A 10 -27.50 -5.65 17.72
CA LYS A 10 -26.37 -5.55 16.78
C LYS A 10 -25.08 -5.69 17.60
N LYS A 11 -24.11 -6.50 17.12
CA LYS A 11 -22.77 -6.63 17.73
C LYS A 11 -22.38 -5.28 18.29
N ASP A 12 -21.99 -5.25 19.57
CA ASP A 12 -21.50 -4.05 20.23
C ASP A 12 -20.53 -3.33 19.26
N PRO A 13 -20.88 -2.14 18.75
CA PRO A 13 -20.11 -1.49 17.69
C PRO A 13 -18.64 -1.28 18.05
N VAL A 14 -18.35 -1.10 19.35
CA VAL A 14 -16.98 -0.98 19.87
C VAL A 14 -16.26 -2.32 19.78
N GLU A 15 -16.93 -3.42 20.13
CA GLU A 15 -16.36 -4.77 20.02
C GLU A 15 -16.18 -5.21 18.56
N GLU A 16 -17.08 -4.82 17.64
CA GLU A 16 -16.87 -4.98 16.19
C GLU A 16 -15.58 -4.26 15.75
N MET A 17 -15.44 -2.99 16.13
CA MET A 17 -14.27 -2.19 15.80
C MET A 17 -12.98 -2.78 16.39
N ARG A 18 -13.02 -3.28 17.63
CA ARG A 18 -11.91 -4.00 18.26
C ARG A 18 -11.49 -5.24 17.47
N GLN A 19 -12.45 -6.05 17.03
CA GLN A 19 -12.19 -7.25 16.22
C GLN A 19 -11.54 -6.91 14.88
N LEU A 20 -12.02 -5.85 14.21
CA LEU A 20 -11.43 -5.35 12.97
C LEU A 20 -10.00 -4.86 13.21
N PHE A 21 -9.77 -4.13 14.30
CA PHE A 21 -8.46 -3.64 14.69
C PHE A 21 -7.47 -4.77 14.98
N THR A 22 -7.88 -5.80 15.73
CA THR A 22 -7.04 -6.98 15.98
C THR A 22 -6.66 -7.73 14.70
N ARG A 23 -7.56 -7.76 13.72
CA ARG A 23 -7.32 -8.37 12.40
C ARG A 23 -6.57 -7.47 11.43
N GLN A 24 -6.25 -6.24 11.84
CA GLN A 24 -5.61 -5.24 10.99
C GLN A 24 -6.44 -4.85 9.75
N ASP A 25 -7.76 -5.03 9.81
CA ASP A 25 -8.67 -4.53 8.78
C ASP A 25 -8.90 -3.03 8.98
N TRP A 26 -7.91 -2.23 8.55
CA TRP A 26 -7.88 -0.78 8.80
C TRP A 26 -9.05 -0.05 8.12
N ALA A 27 -9.41 -0.45 6.90
CA ALA A 27 -10.55 0.12 6.19
C ALA A 27 -11.85 -0.22 6.93
N GLY A 28 -11.97 -1.45 7.42
CA GLY A 28 -13.05 -1.88 8.31
C GLY A 28 -13.13 -1.03 9.58
N VAL A 29 -12.00 -0.81 10.27
CA VAL A 29 -11.94 0.04 11.49
C VAL A 29 -12.46 1.44 11.21
N LEU A 30 -11.98 2.11 10.16
CA LEU A 30 -12.44 3.47 9.82
C LEU A 30 -13.91 3.50 9.38
N SER A 31 -14.39 2.46 8.70
CA SER A 31 -15.80 2.31 8.32
C SER A 31 -16.71 2.09 9.55
N ALA A 32 -16.27 1.28 10.51
CA ALA A 32 -16.97 1.09 11.78
C ALA A 32 -16.98 2.39 12.61
N ALA A 33 -15.85 3.10 12.69
CA ALA A 33 -15.73 4.36 13.42
C ALA A 33 -16.69 5.46 12.91
N LYS A 34 -16.92 5.54 11.59
CA LYS A 34 -17.88 6.49 11.00
C LYS A 34 -19.34 6.19 11.39
N ARG A 35 -19.65 4.95 11.75
CA ARG A 35 -20.98 4.49 12.14
C ARG A 35 -21.19 4.47 13.65
N LEU A 36 -20.12 4.71 14.42
CA LEU A 36 -20.15 4.66 15.88
C LEU A 36 -20.92 5.87 16.43
N ASP A 37 -21.99 5.60 17.17
CA ASP A 37 -22.66 6.64 17.95
C ASP A 37 -21.81 6.96 19.19
N ARG A 38 -21.32 8.20 19.26
CA ARG A 38 -20.39 8.66 20.29
C ARG A 38 -21.10 9.33 21.46
N ILE A 39 -22.40 9.61 21.37
CA ILE A 39 -23.12 10.38 22.38
C ILE A 39 -23.23 9.61 23.70
N GLU A 40 -23.37 8.29 23.63
CA GLU A 40 -23.58 7.42 24.80
C GLU A 40 -22.31 6.72 25.29
N LEU A 41 -21.15 6.98 24.67
CA LEU A 41 -19.89 6.35 25.05
C LEU A 41 -19.18 7.15 26.14
N ASP A 42 -18.60 6.44 27.11
CA ASP A 42 -17.74 7.08 28.09
C ASP A 42 -16.40 7.54 27.49
N ASP A 43 -15.75 8.47 28.18
CA ASP A 43 -14.49 9.07 27.74
C ASP A 43 -13.36 8.05 27.53
N ALA A 44 -13.36 6.95 28.29
CA ALA A 44 -12.32 5.91 28.17
C ALA A 44 -12.50 5.12 26.88
N VAL A 45 -13.74 4.77 26.52
CA VAL A 45 -14.07 4.11 25.25
C VAL A 45 -13.85 5.04 24.07
N LEU A 46 -14.16 6.33 24.19
CA LEU A 46 -13.86 7.33 23.16
C LEU A 46 -12.36 7.48 22.93
N ALA A 47 -11.55 7.49 24.00
CA ALA A 47 -10.10 7.53 23.90
C ALA A 47 -9.51 6.24 23.29
N GLU A 48 -10.07 5.07 23.64
CA GLU A 48 -9.64 3.79 23.08
C GLU A 48 -9.94 3.70 21.57
N THR A 49 -11.18 3.99 21.18
CA THR A 49 -11.61 3.98 19.76
C THR A 49 -10.85 5.02 18.95
N GLY A 50 -10.57 6.20 19.51
CA GLY A 50 -9.72 7.21 18.88
C GLY A 50 -8.31 6.71 18.54
N LYS A 51 -7.67 5.95 19.43
CA LYS A 51 -6.35 5.34 19.16
C LYS A 51 -6.40 4.32 18.02
N TRP A 52 -7.49 3.57 17.92
CA TRP A 52 -7.68 2.62 16.82
C TRP A 52 -7.86 3.34 15.48
N GLU A 53 -8.64 4.43 15.44
CA GLU A 53 -8.79 5.26 14.25
C GLU A 53 -7.48 5.91 13.82
N GLU A 54 -6.72 6.43 14.78
CA GLU A 54 -5.41 7.04 14.55
C GLU A 54 -4.49 6.04 13.85
N ARG A 55 -4.32 4.85 14.45
CA ARG A 55 -3.44 3.81 13.92
C ARG A 55 -3.94 3.25 12.59
N ALA A 56 -5.25 3.07 12.41
CA ALA A 56 -5.83 2.58 11.15
C ALA A 56 -5.65 3.60 10.01
N GLY A 57 -5.88 4.89 10.30
CA GLY A 57 -5.66 5.98 9.35
C GLY A 57 -4.21 6.07 8.90
N ASP A 58 -3.27 6.07 9.85
CA ASP A 58 -1.84 6.11 9.54
C ASP A 58 -1.35 4.85 8.83
N ALA A 59 -1.87 3.68 9.17
CA ALA A 59 -1.50 2.44 8.47
C ALA A 59 -1.91 2.48 7.00
N LEU A 60 -3.16 2.89 6.70
CA LEU A 60 -3.62 3.02 5.31
C LEU A 60 -2.89 4.14 4.57
N ALA A 61 -2.65 5.27 5.23
CA ALA A 61 -1.92 6.36 4.62
C ALA A 61 -0.49 5.99 4.27
N LYS A 62 0.18 5.20 5.11
CA LYS A 62 1.51 4.67 4.82
C LYS A 62 1.50 3.74 3.60
N ILE A 63 0.55 2.81 3.54
CA ILE A 63 0.40 1.89 2.39
C ILE A 63 0.20 2.70 1.10
N ASN A 64 -0.73 3.66 1.11
CA ASN A 64 -1.00 4.48 -0.06
C ASN A 64 0.18 5.39 -0.43
N LEU A 65 0.95 5.89 0.54
CA LEU A 65 2.18 6.64 0.25
C LEU A 65 3.23 5.76 -0.45
N GLU A 66 3.39 4.51 0.00
CA GLU A 66 4.30 3.54 -0.62
C GLU A 66 3.82 3.13 -2.02
N GLU A 67 2.54 2.82 -2.20
CA GLU A 67 1.93 2.51 -3.51
C GLU A 67 2.07 3.67 -4.48
N GLY A 68 1.77 4.90 -4.04
CA GLY A 68 1.93 6.09 -4.87
C GLY A 68 3.38 6.34 -5.28
N THR A 69 4.32 6.08 -4.37
CA THR A 69 5.76 6.14 -4.66
C THR A 69 6.16 5.14 -5.73
N TRP A 70 5.68 3.90 -5.65
CA TRP A 70 5.95 2.87 -6.65
C TRP A 70 5.31 3.19 -8.01
N ALA A 71 4.05 3.63 -8.01
CA ALA A 71 3.34 4.03 -9.22
C ALA A 71 4.05 5.20 -9.93
N GLN A 72 4.58 6.16 -9.18
CA GLN A 72 5.35 7.27 -9.74
C GLN A 72 6.66 6.77 -10.37
N LYS A 73 7.39 5.89 -9.69
CA LYS A 73 8.63 5.28 -10.22
C LYS A 73 8.38 4.49 -11.50
N SER A 74 7.23 3.81 -11.61
CA SER A 74 6.86 3.06 -12.81
C SER A 74 6.22 3.92 -13.91
N GLY A 75 6.14 5.24 -13.74
CA GLY A 75 5.54 6.16 -14.72
C GLY A 75 4.00 6.17 -14.73
N ASN A 76 3.33 5.49 -13.80
CA ASN A 76 1.88 5.54 -13.66
C ASN A 76 1.46 6.75 -12.82
N LEU A 77 1.57 7.94 -13.43
CA LEU A 77 1.30 9.23 -12.76
C LEU A 77 -0.17 9.38 -12.34
N LEU A 78 -1.07 8.81 -13.15
CA LEU A 78 -2.45 8.43 -12.85
C LEU A 78 -2.61 7.98 -11.40
N ARG A 79 -2.14 6.76 -11.20
CA ARG A 79 -2.27 6.02 -9.97
C ARG A 79 -1.52 6.68 -8.81
N ALA A 80 -0.32 7.20 -9.07
CA ALA A 80 0.48 7.88 -8.06
C ALA A 80 -0.28 9.03 -7.40
N ARG A 81 -0.96 9.85 -8.20
CA ARG A 81 -1.77 10.97 -7.69
C ARG A 81 -2.91 10.50 -6.80
N GLU A 82 -3.66 9.49 -7.25
CA GLU A 82 -4.79 8.93 -6.50
C GLU A 82 -4.34 8.39 -5.14
N ASP A 83 -3.24 7.62 -5.13
CA ASP A 83 -2.69 7.03 -3.92
C ASP A 83 -2.18 8.11 -2.95
N TYR A 84 -1.48 9.14 -3.42
CA TYR A 84 -1.08 10.26 -2.55
C TYR A 84 -2.27 11.02 -1.97
N GLN A 85 -3.32 11.26 -2.76
CA GLN A 85 -4.53 11.92 -2.25
C GLN A 85 -5.25 11.07 -1.19
N LEU A 86 -5.30 9.75 -1.37
CA LEU A 86 -5.82 8.83 -0.35
C LEU A 86 -4.96 8.89 0.92
N ALA A 87 -3.63 8.88 0.78
CA ALA A 87 -2.73 8.98 1.93
C ALA A 87 -2.95 10.27 2.73
N ILE A 88 -3.07 11.43 2.06
CA ILE A 88 -3.36 12.72 2.70
C ILE A 88 -4.70 12.67 3.47
N GLY A 89 -5.74 12.12 2.84
CA GLY A 89 -7.07 12.04 3.42
C GLY A 89 -7.20 11.08 4.61
N GLN A 90 -6.34 10.06 4.67
CA GLN A 90 -6.37 9.03 5.71
C GLN A 90 -5.38 9.31 6.85
N ALA A 91 -4.28 10.01 6.58
CA ALA A 91 -3.26 10.30 7.58
C ALA A 91 -3.87 11.02 8.79
N ARG A 92 -3.45 10.60 9.97
CA ARG A 92 -3.81 11.16 11.28
C ARG A 92 -2.61 11.85 11.91
N SER A 93 -1.40 11.33 11.72
CA SER A 93 -0.16 12.04 12.04
C SER A 93 0.14 13.18 11.07
N VAL A 94 0.69 14.26 11.60
CA VAL A 94 1.05 15.47 10.85
C VAL A 94 2.20 15.19 9.90
N GLU A 95 3.17 14.42 10.35
CA GLU A 95 4.38 14.06 9.60
C GLU A 95 4.04 13.21 8.38
N LEU A 96 3.13 12.23 8.54
CA LEU A 96 2.71 11.36 7.44
C LEU A 96 1.87 12.13 6.42
N ARG A 97 0.96 12.98 6.89
CA ARG A 97 0.18 13.85 5.99
C ARG A 97 1.11 14.75 5.18
N LYS A 98 2.04 15.43 5.85
CA LYS A 98 3.02 16.29 5.20
C LYS A 98 3.87 15.51 4.19
N SER A 99 4.31 14.30 4.53
CA SER A 99 5.10 13.47 3.62
C SER A 99 4.32 13.13 2.33
N ALA A 100 3.02 12.85 2.43
CA ALA A 100 2.16 12.60 1.28
C ALA A 100 1.86 13.89 0.48
N GLU A 101 1.68 15.02 1.13
CA GLU A 101 1.55 16.34 0.49
C GLU A 101 2.81 16.71 -0.30
N ASP A 102 3.98 16.55 0.31
CA ASP A 102 5.28 16.80 -0.32
C ASP A 102 5.48 15.88 -1.54
N ALA A 103 5.09 14.61 -1.44
CA ALA A 103 5.16 13.66 -2.55
C ALA A 103 4.23 14.04 -3.72
N LEU A 104 3.00 14.51 -3.41
CA LEU A 104 2.06 15.00 -4.42
C LEU A 104 2.57 16.27 -5.11
N ILE A 105 3.16 17.20 -4.35
CA ILE A 105 3.79 18.41 -4.90
C ILE A 105 4.97 18.06 -5.81
N ALA A 106 5.81 17.09 -5.41
CA ALA A 106 6.93 16.62 -6.22
C ALA A 106 6.43 15.97 -7.53
N LEU A 107 5.38 15.14 -7.46
CA LEU A 107 4.71 14.56 -8.62
C LEU A 107 4.21 15.64 -9.59
N ASP A 108 3.57 16.70 -9.07
CA ASP A 108 3.06 17.82 -9.87
C ASP A 108 4.16 18.60 -10.60
N ARG A 109 5.38 18.58 -10.06
CA ARG A 109 6.58 19.19 -10.67
C ARG A 109 7.29 18.24 -11.64
N GLY A 110 6.85 17.00 -11.76
CA GLY A 110 7.53 15.97 -12.57
C GLY A 110 8.84 15.49 -11.94
N GLU A 111 9.04 15.69 -10.63
CA GLU A 111 10.19 15.16 -9.92
C GLU A 111 10.04 13.65 -9.76
N LEU A 112 11.16 12.90 -9.75
CA LEU A 112 11.13 11.48 -9.41
C LEU A 112 11.25 11.31 -7.89
N PRO A 113 10.62 10.28 -7.29
CA PRO A 113 10.79 10.00 -5.87
C PRO A 113 12.25 9.75 -5.56
N LYS A 114 12.76 10.40 -4.51
CA LYS A 114 14.13 10.18 -4.05
C LYS A 114 14.29 8.71 -3.67
N GLU A 115 15.32 8.06 -4.20
CA GLU A 115 15.71 6.75 -3.70
C GLU A 115 16.13 6.91 -2.24
N LYS A 116 15.57 6.07 -1.35
CA LYS A 116 16.28 5.81 -0.10
C LYS A 116 17.57 5.13 -0.52
N GLU A 117 18.70 5.74 -0.20
CA GLU A 117 19.98 5.04 -0.31
C GLU A 117 19.81 3.67 0.32
N PRO A 118 20.19 2.58 -0.36
CA PRO A 118 20.14 1.26 0.25
C PRO A 118 20.96 1.35 1.54
N GLU A 119 20.34 1.00 2.67
CA GLU A 119 21.14 0.72 3.87
C GLU A 119 22.19 -0.29 3.43
N ALA A 120 23.46 0.10 3.50
CA ALA A 120 24.56 -0.71 3.04
C ALA A 120 24.59 -1.99 3.87
N ILE A 121 23.88 -3.01 3.40
CA ILE A 121 24.15 -4.38 3.81
C ILE A 121 25.53 -4.61 3.24
N GLU A 122 26.55 -4.68 4.10
CA GLU A 122 27.88 -5.19 3.74
C GLU A 122 27.70 -6.63 3.28
N SER A 123 27.28 -6.80 2.03
CA SER A 123 27.26 -8.08 1.35
C SER A 123 28.63 -8.18 0.68
N PRO A 124 29.49 -9.14 1.07
CA PRO A 124 30.77 -9.30 0.42
C PRO A 124 30.51 -9.62 -1.05
N ALA A 125 30.91 -8.70 -1.91
CA ALA A 125 30.88 -8.87 -3.35
C ALA A 125 31.67 -10.13 -3.70
N ILE A 126 30.97 -11.24 -3.98
CA ILE A 126 31.59 -12.38 -4.65
C ILE A 126 31.63 -12.03 -6.13
N HIS A 127 32.66 -11.28 -6.50
CA HIS A 127 33.17 -11.27 -7.86
C HIS A 127 33.74 -12.66 -8.18
N ALA A 128 32.90 -13.54 -8.73
CA ALA A 128 33.31 -14.72 -9.49
C ALA A 128 32.61 -14.57 -10.83
N GLY A 129 33.20 -13.92 -11.83
CA GLY A 129 34.43 -14.33 -12.48
C GLY A 129 34.05 -14.57 -13.93
N CYS A 130 34.40 -13.63 -14.82
CA CYS A 130 34.40 -13.89 -16.25
C CYS A 130 35.34 -15.07 -16.50
N ASN A 131 34.78 -16.25 -16.79
CA ASN A 131 35.55 -17.31 -17.42
C ASN A 131 35.03 -17.44 -18.86
N SER A 132 35.76 -16.79 -19.77
CA SER A 132 35.71 -17.11 -21.20
C SER A 132 35.94 -18.60 -21.37
N GLY A 133 34.92 -19.32 -21.83
CA GLY A 133 34.98 -20.76 -22.04
C GLY A 133 33.89 -21.20 -23.00
N CYS A 134 34.18 -21.09 -24.29
CA CYS A 134 33.38 -21.65 -25.37
C CYS A 134 33.08 -23.13 -25.12
N SER A 135 31.80 -23.51 -25.06
CA SER A 135 31.34 -24.88 -25.27
C SER A 135 29.89 -24.84 -25.74
N THR A 136 29.73 -25.01 -27.05
CA THR A 136 28.46 -25.20 -27.73
C THR A 136 27.82 -26.52 -27.29
N ALA A 137 26.68 -26.45 -26.60
CA ALA A 137 25.80 -27.59 -26.48
C ALA A 137 25.06 -27.75 -27.81
N THR A 138 25.33 -28.86 -28.49
CA THR A 138 24.71 -29.26 -29.76
C THR A 138 23.22 -29.54 -29.53
N GLY A 139 22.37 -28.57 -29.88
CA GLY A 139 20.95 -28.81 -30.12
C GLY A 139 20.73 -29.33 -31.54
N PRO A 140 19.68 -30.11 -31.81
CA PRO A 140 19.42 -30.65 -33.14
C PRO A 140 19.19 -29.53 -34.17
N GLU A 141 19.66 -29.75 -35.40
CA GLU A 141 19.49 -28.84 -36.54
C GLU A 141 18.02 -28.46 -36.73
N VAL A 142 17.74 -27.17 -36.65
CA VAL A 142 16.51 -26.60 -37.20
C VAL A 142 16.85 -26.16 -38.60
N ASP A 143 16.30 -26.88 -39.58
CA ASP A 143 16.34 -26.56 -40.99
C ASP A 143 15.78 -25.15 -41.21
N SER A 144 16.61 -24.25 -41.75
CA SER A 144 16.24 -22.88 -42.06
C SER A 144 15.41 -22.89 -43.34
N GLN A 145 14.10 -23.07 -43.20
CA GLN A 145 13.18 -22.71 -44.27
C GLN A 145 13.10 -21.18 -44.34
N GLU A 146 13.60 -20.62 -45.43
CA GLU A 146 13.37 -19.25 -45.87
C GLU A 146 11.86 -18.95 -45.80
N MET A 147 11.48 -18.04 -44.91
CA MET A 147 10.16 -17.40 -44.99
C MET A 147 10.28 -16.28 -46.02
N ASP A 148 9.97 -16.63 -47.28
CA ASP A 148 9.73 -15.68 -48.35
C ASP A 148 8.41 -14.94 -48.04
N LEU A 149 8.53 -13.66 -47.67
CA LEU A 149 7.39 -12.77 -47.42
C LEU A 149 7.11 -12.00 -48.71
N ASP A 150 6.34 -12.61 -49.61
CA ASP A 150 5.76 -11.88 -50.74
C ASP A 150 4.49 -11.12 -50.28
N GLU A 151 4.58 -9.79 -50.39
CA GLU A 151 3.45 -8.86 -50.41
C GLU A 151 2.62 -9.10 -51.68
N GLU A 152 1.32 -9.38 -51.53
CA GLU A 152 0.36 -9.31 -52.64
C GLU A 152 -0.69 -8.24 -52.34
N ALA A 153 -0.93 -7.45 -53.39
CA ALA A 153 -1.67 -6.19 -53.45
C ALA A 153 -3.21 -6.34 -53.42
#